data_AF-A0A3B1CKG8-F1
#
_entry.id   AF-A0A3B1CKG8-F1
#
_cell.length_a   1.000
_cell.length_b   1.000
_cell.length_c   1.000
_cell.angle_alpha   90.00
_cell.angle_beta   90.00
_cell.angle_gamma   90.00
#
_symmetry.space_group_name_H-M   'P 1'
#
loop_
_entity.id
_entity.type
_entity.pdbx_description
1 polymer ?
#
loop_
_entity_poly.entity_id
_entity_poly.type
_entity_poly.pdbx_seq_one_letter_code
_entity_poly.pdbx_strand_id
1 'polypeptide(L)'
;MNIRRLTTPLSEEDAGSLRVGDFVMLNGMLVTGRDRIHKFLFSEKPDSKSIPFELKGAVLYHCGPIIKKEEQGYRLVAGGPTTSQRVEMYEWW
;
A
#
# COMPACT_ATOMS: atom_id res chain seq x y z
N MET A 1 -14.88 -19.94 -4.68
CA MET A 1 -13.65 -19.12 -4.57
C MET A 1 -13.65 -18.16 -5.75
N ASN A 2 -13.80 -16.86 -5.50
CA ASN A 2 -13.91 -15.84 -6.55
C ASN A 2 -12.55 -15.17 -6.76
N ILE A 3 -12.18 -14.89 -8.01
CA ILE A 3 -10.93 -14.19 -8.35
C ILE A 3 -11.28 -12.79 -8.80
N ARG A 4 -10.81 -11.78 -8.06
CA ARG A 4 -11.01 -10.36 -8.35
C ARG A 4 -9.72 -9.79 -8.92
N ARG A 5 -9.80 -9.12 -10.05
CA ARG A 5 -8.67 -8.42 -10.67
C ARG A 5 -8.92 -6.93 -10.53
N LEU A 6 -8.10 -6.25 -9.74
CA LEU A 6 -8.23 -4.83 -9.47
C LEU A 6 -6.99 -4.09 -9.98
N THR A 7 -7.19 -2.85 -10.44
CA THR A 7 -6.09 -1.98 -10.87
C THR A 7 -6.14 -0.69 -10.07
N THR A 8 -5.00 -0.28 -9.50
CA THR A 8 -4.89 0.98 -8.77
C THR A 8 -4.85 2.19 -9.73
N PRO A 9 -5.34 3.37 -9.33
CA PRO A 9 -5.96 3.68 -8.05
C PRO A 9 -7.36 3.04 -7.92
N LEU A 10 -7.66 2.49 -6.74
CA LEU A 10 -8.93 1.84 -6.45
C LEU A 10 -10.05 2.86 -6.26
N SER A 11 -11.22 2.55 -6.79
CA SER A 11 -12.46 3.24 -6.44
C SER A 11 -13.03 2.73 -5.11
N GLU A 12 -13.97 3.48 -4.53
CA GLU A 12 -14.73 3.01 -3.36
C GLU A 12 -15.57 1.76 -3.69
N GLU A 13 -16.05 1.63 -4.93
CA GLU A 13 -16.79 0.45 -5.39
C GLU A 13 -15.87 -0.79 -5.50
N ASP A 14 -14.63 -0.62 -5.97
CA ASP A 14 -13.65 -1.70 -6.03
C ASP A 14 -13.44 -2.29 -4.63
N ALA A 15 -13.19 -1.45 -3.63
CA ALA A 15 -12.99 -1.88 -2.25
C ALA A 15 -14.28 -2.42 -1.62
N GLY A 16 -15.41 -1.73 -1.80
CA GLY A 16 -16.71 -2.10 -1.20
C GLY A 16 -17.32 -3.37 -1.78
N SER A 17 -16.92 -3.77 -2.98
CA SER A 17 -17.39 -5.00 -3.62
C SER A 17 -16.62 -6.26 -3.20
N LEU A 18 -15.50 -6.14 -2.48
CA LEU A 18 -14.72 -7.27 -1.99
C LEU A 18 -15.45 -8.01 -0.87
N ARG A 19 -15.26 -9.32 -0.81
CA ARG A 19 -15.78 -10.17 0.27
C ARG A 19 -14.65 -11.00 0.89
N VAL A 20 -14.80 -11.34 2.17
CA VAL A 20 -13.84 -12.22 2.86
C VAL A 20 -13.74 -13.56 2.11
N GLY A 21 -12.52 -13.99 1.83
CA GLY A 21 -12.24 -15.19 1.05
C GLY A 21 -12.09 -14.97 -0.46
N ASP A 22 -12.29 -13.75 -0.96
CA ASP A 22 -11.93 -13.40 -2.34
C ASP A 22 -10.40 -13.46 -2.53
N PHE A 23 -9.98 -14.00 -3.68
CA PHE A 23 -8.58 -13.91 -4.12
C PHE A 23 -8.43 -12.66 -4.98
N VAL A 24 -7.59 -11.72 -4.54
CA VAL A 24 -7.40 -10.45 -5.24
C VAL A 24 -6.05 -10.45 -5.96
N MET A 25 -6.09 -10.23 -7.27
CA MET A 25 -4.91 -9.90 -8.08
C MET A 25 -4.89 -8.39 -8.29
N LEU A 26 -3.83 -7.75 -7.81
CA LEU A 26 -3.63 -6.31 -7.94
C LEU A 26 -2.67 -6.00 -9.09
N ASN A 27 -3.01 -4.98 -9.88
CA ASN A 27 -2.17 -4.42 -10.93
C ASN A 27 -2.04 -2.89 -10.74
N GLY A 28 -0.93 -2.30 -11.18
CA GLY A 28 -0.68 -0.86 -11.09
C GLY A 28 0.34 -0.48 -10.00
N MET A 29 0.23 0.76 -9.51
CA MET A 29 1.17 1.34 -8.55
C MET A 29 0.83 0.92 -7.12
N LEU A 30 1.80 0.31 -6.45
CA LEU A 30 1.75 -0.02 -5.03
C LEU A 30 2.77 0.82 -4.28
N VAL A 31 2.41 1.30 -3.09
CA VAL A 31 3.33 2.00 -2.20
C VAL A 31 3.68 1.08 -1.06
N THR A 32 4.97 0.89 -0.77
CA THR A 32 5.39 0.07 0.37
C THR A 32 5.57 0.94 1.61
N GLY A 33 5.10 0.47 2.76
CA GLY A 33 5.17 1.20 4.02
C GLY A 33 5.21 0.28 5.22
N ARG A 34 5.69 0.82 6.35
CA ARG A 34 5.64 0.17 7.67
C ARG A 34 5.37 1.24 8.74
N ASP A 35 5.90 1.04 9.93
CA ASP A 35 5.66 1.82 11.13
C ASP A 35 5.93 3.34 10.95
N ARG A 36 7.02 3.73 10.26
CA ARG A 36 7.41 5.15 10.13
C ARG A 36 6.45 5.97 9.26
N ILE A 37 5.97 5.42 8.15
CA ILE A 37 5.05 6.17 7.27
C ILE A 37 3.68 6.32 7.92
N HIS A 38 3.19 5.26 8.59
CA HIS A 38 1.96 5.31 9.38
C HIS A 38 2.01 6.37 10.47
N LYS A 39 3.08 6.36 11.28
CA LYS A 39 3.29 7.38 12.31
C LYS A 39 3.35 8.79 11.73
N PHE A 40 4.08 8.99 10.62
CA PHE A 40 4.20 10.28 9.93
C PHE A 40 2.84 10.80 9.46
N LEU A 41 2.09 9.99 8.70
CA LEU A 41 0.77 10.37 8.18
C LEU A 41 -0.22 10.69 9.31
N PHE A 42 -0.23 9.87 10.37
CA PHE A 42 -1.14 10.05 11.52
C PHE A 42 -0.78 11.25 12.39
N SER A 43 0.51 11.39 12.75
CA SER A 43 0.97 12.35 13.76
C SER A 43 1.24 13.73 13.17
N GLU A 44 1.86 13.78 11.99
CA GLU A 44 2.30 15.04 11.37
C GLU A 44 1.24 15.63 10.44
N LYS A 45 0.32 14.80 9.92
CA LYS A 45 -0.79 15.22 9.04
C LYS A 45 -0.32 16.17 7.92
N PRO A 46 0.66 15.73 7.11
CA PRO A 46 1.22 16.55 6.05
C PRO A 46 0.14 16.98 5.04
N ASP A 47 0.31 18.16 4.43
CA ASP A 47 -0.50 18.58 3.28
C ASP A 47 -0.36 17.54 2.16
N SER A 48 -1.46 17.17 1.51
CA SER A 48 -1.46 16.20 0.41
C SER A 48 -0.50 16.58 -0.71
N LYS A 49 -0.26 17.88 -0.95
CA LYS A 49 0.72 18.39 -1.93
C LYS A 49 2.17 18.05 -1.61
N SER A 50 2.47 17.72 -0.35
CA SER A 50 3.82 17.34 0.10
C SER A 50 4.10 15.84 -0.02
N ILE A 51 3.08 15.03 -0.27
CA ILE A 51 3.20 13.59 -0.46
C ILE A 51 3.51 13.33 -1.94
N PRO A 52 4.55 12.54 -2.28
CA PRO A 52 4.97 12.34 -3.67
C PRO A 52 4.05 11.42 -4.50
N PHE A 53 2.87 11.08 -3.98
CA PHE A 53 1.86 10.25 -4.61
C PHE A 53 0.46 10.57 -4.07
N GLU A 54 -0.57 10.24 -4.84
CA GLU A 54 -1.96 10.38 -4.42
C GLU A 54 -2.32 9.31 -3.39
N LEU A 55 -2.86 9.71 -2.24
CA LEU A 55 -3.29 8.77 -1.19
C LEU A 55 -4.65 8.15 -1.53
N LYS A 56 -5.54 8.90 -2.16
CA LYS A 56 -6.90 8.42 -2.46
C LYS A 56 -6.83 7.28 -3.47
N GLY A 57 -7.36 6.12 -3.09
CA GLY A 57 -7.35 4.91 -3.93
C GLY A 57 -5.99 4.20 -4.01
N ALA A 58 -4.97 4.68 -3.31
CA ALA A 58 -3.68 3.99 -3.25
C ALA A 58 -3.78 2.71 -2.40
N VAL A 59 -2.89 1.77 -2.71
CA VAL A 59 -2.69 0.57 -1.89
C VAL A 59 -1.36 0.69 -1.16
N LEU A 60 -1.42 0.70 0.17
CA LEU A 60 -0.26 0.66 1.04
C LEU A 60 0.07 -0.79 1.38
N TYR A 61 1.16 -1.30 0.84
CA TYR A 61 1.64 -2.63 1.10
C TYR A 61 2.59 -2.64 2.31
N HIS A 62 2.20 -3.35 3.37
CA HIS A 62 3.00 -3.53 4.58
C HIS A 62 4.24 -4.38 4.31
N CYS A 63 5.31 -3.73 3.86
CA CYS A 63 6.51 -4.37 3.32
C CYS A 63 7.75 -3.51 3.59
N GLY A 64 8.85 -4.16 3.97
CA GLY A 64 10.19 -3.57 3.97
C GLY A 64 10.99 -4.17 2.82
N PRO A 65 10.85 -3.65 1.58
CA PRO A 65 11.42 -4.30 0.42
C PRO A 65 12.95 -4.24 0.42
N ILE A 66 13.59 -5.24 -0.17
CA ILE A 66 15.01 -5.19 -0.53
C ILE A 66 15.09 -4.65 -1.95
N ILE A 67 15.66 -3.45 -2.09
CA ILE A 67 15.86 -2.78 -3.36
C ILE A 67 17.34 -2.77 -3.70
N LYS A 68 17.69 -3.17 -4.93
CA LYS A 68 19.02 -3.03 -5.49
C LYS A 68 19.05 -1.81 -6.40
N LYS A 69 20.01 -0.92 -6.19
CA LYS A 69 20.31 0.15 -7.14
C LYS A 69 21.04 -0.43 -8.35
N GLU A 70 20.60 -0.09 -9.54
CA GLU A 70 21.23 -0.49 -10.80
C GLU A 70 21.68 0.77 -11.56
N GLU A 71 22.39 0.61 -12.68
CA GLU A 71 22.86 1.75 -13.48
C GLU A 71 21.69 2.65 -13.93
N GLN A 72 20.55 2.03 -14.25
CA GLN A 72 19.33 2.70 -14.65
C GLN A 72 18.20 2.41 -13.65
N GLY A 73 18.25 3.10 -12.50
CA GLY A 73 17.17 3.10 -11.52
C GLY A 73 17.32 2.02 -10.44
N TYR A 74 16.21 1.35 -10.13
CA TYR A 74 16.09 0.47 -8.98
C TYR A 74 15.34 -0.81 -9.34
N ARG A 75 15.79 -1.94 -8.81
CA ARG A 75 15.14 -3.24 -8.95
C ARG A 75 14.72 -3.79 -7.60
N LEU A 76 13.48 -4.27 -7.51
CA LEU A 76 12.99 -5.04 -6.37
C LEU A 76 13.65 -6.43 -6.37
N VAL A 77 14.34 -6.77 -5.29
CA VAL A 77 14.97 -8.09 -5.09
C VAL A 77 14.05 -9.00 -4.30
N ALA A 78 13.44 -8.48 -3.22
CA ALA A 78 12.50 -9.20 -2.39
C ALA A 78 11.48 -8.22 -1.79
N GLY A 79 10.22 -8.66 -1.70
CA GLY A 79 9.12 -7.82 -1.21
C GLY A 79 8.08 -8.65 -0.46
N GLY A 80 8.50 -9.44 0.52
CA GLY A 80 7.57 -10.17 1.38
C GLY A 80 6.80 -9.25 2.32
N PRO A 81 5.60 -9.65 2.78
CA PRO A 81 4.81 -8.86 3.70
C PRO A 81 5.44 -8.83 5.09
N THR A 82 5.04 -7.86 5.89
CA THR A 82 5.30 -7.80 7.33
C THR A 82 3.97 -7.86 8.09
N THR A 83 4.01 -8.17 9.38
CA THR A 83 2.83 -8.22 10.24
C THR A 83 2.07 -6.89 10.28
N SER A 84 0.85 -6.84 9.74
CA SER A 84 0.01 -5.63 9.70
C SER A 84 -0.43 -5.13 11.07
N GLN A 85 -0.63 -6.02 12.05
CA GLN A 85 -1.07 -5.64 13.40
C GLN A 85 -0.15 -4.59 14.08
N ARG A 86 1.12 -4.50 13.69
CA ARG A 86 2.06 -3.52 14.28
C ARG A 86 1.67 -2.06 14.04
N VAL A 87 0.87 -1.79 13.02
CA VAL A 87 0.50 -0.43 12.61
C VAL A 87 -0.97 -0.10 12.84
N GLU A 88 -1.75 -1.05 13.35
CA GLU A 88 -3.19 -0.91 13.61
C GLU A 88 -3.52 0.28 14.53
N MET A 89 -2.60 0.62 15.45
CA MET A 89 -2.68 1.81 16.31
C MET A 89 -2.66 3.16 15.57
N TYR A 90 -2.41 3.17 14.26
CA TYR A 90 -2.47 4.35 13.40
C TYR A 90 -3.62 4.27 12.37
N GLU A 91 -4.26 3.11 12.22
CA GLU A 91 -5.26 2.81 11.18
C GLU A 91 -6.70 2.80 11.75
N TRP A 92 -7.01 3.77 12.60
CA TRP A 92 -8.36 3.96 13.12
C TRP A 92 -9.17 4.75 12.10
N TRP A 93 -10.32 4.20 11.73
CA TRP A 93 -11.34 4.83 10.88
C TRP A 93 -12.22 5.75 11.73
#